data_AF-A0A2U3EQN2-F1
#
_entry.id   AF-A0A2U3EQN2-F1
#
_cell.length_a   1.000
_cell.length_b   1.000
_cell.length_c   1.000
_cell.angle_alpha   90.00
_cell.angle_beta   90.00
_cell.angle_gamma   90.00
#
_symmetry.space_group_name_H-M   'P 1'
#
loop_
_entity.id
_entity.type
_entity.pdbx_description
1 polymer ?
#
loop_
_entity_poly.entity_id
_entity_poly.type
_entity_poly.pdbx_seq_one_letter_code
_entity_poly.pdbx_strand_id
1 'polypeptide(L)'
;MPPKTAKAAPKAAPKAAPKAASKKRALADTDANAAPSAPAPKKSKASSSSKDSSKEQPPADKGKGKSITPQRISLGPNAELVPPRIMPAEAAPSLHKMLIPPFWIMAIDATPDRDATLGNREWWAAHDLWLQANKKALKMKVAAWKRREVELAKPWEPKPDEGNDDWDFVCLHAHRGSHEEDSESEDEYGDEESQDGDTQAKDNSAKDKDHGAKDKGQEHDEHNHGPVGKLASLHPDHVPVATMRGRDRADWWLLETLKRDPDEFSMHVYNDFAYYGAMEVLEKIFVHFTSVCKPKSHYLDIWCEIEGMALYLHRGGGDFMSDVRRPDRGSKLISLVGYMTLAALQELERREVLAGNSIPNIGYILSLLISVGWVRGEIAGDDFMDYVSWVYRVMAMAEAAGITIGGASGYVHTAEEVGEREAEGTTAELVKKWEKVIFANKVRSYKTKHGGRLGPWAPAEIGGDYYDVTKMKPAERKQHSYGDHDPFKLR
;
A
#
# COMPACT_ATOMS: atom_id res chain seq x y z
N MET A 1 51.06 -40.66 6.99
CA MET A 1 51.57 -40.53 8.37
C MET A 1 50.44 -39.98 9.24
N PRO A 2 49.94 -40.73 10.24
CA PRO A 2 48.99 -40.24 11.25
C PRO A 2 49.78 -39.64 12.45
N PRO A 3 49.18 -38.94 13.45
CA PRO A 3 48.44 -39.67 14.51
C PRO A 3 47.30 -38.93 15.29
N LYS A 4 46.44 -39.79 15.86
CA LYS A 4 45.87 -39.81 17.25
C LYS A 4 44.56 -39.08 17.62
N THR A 5 43.49 -39.87 17.52
CA THR A 5 42.45 -40.21 18.54
C THR A 5 42.52 -39.64 19.96
N ALA A 6 41.36 -39.25 20.52
CA ALA A 6 40.98 -39.54 21.91
C ALA A 6 39.44 -39.61 22.11
N LYS A 7 39.04 -40.36 23.15
CA LYS A 7 37.78 -41.09 23.40
C LYS A 7 36.61 -40.29 24.01
N ALA A 8 35.45 -40.95 24.03
CA ALA A 8 34.11 -40.51 24.41
C ALA A 8 33.69 -40.67 25.90
N ALA A 9 32.57 -39.98 26.21
CA ALA A 9 31.43 -40.30 27.11
C ALA A 9 31.60 -40.14 28.65
N PRO A 10 30.51 -39.96 29.47
CA PRO A 10 29.10 -40.31 29.22
C PRO A 10 27.97 -39.35 29.74
N LYS A 11 26.73 -39.79 29.43
CA LYS A 11 25.37 -39.27 29.75
C LYS A 11 25.04 -39.14 31.26
N ALA A 12 24.11 -38.23 31.58
CA ALA A 12 23.20 -38.37 32.73
C ALA A 12 21.80 -37.81 32.38
N ALA A 13 20.75 -38.53 32.82
CA ALA A 13 19.33 -38.27 32.60
C ALA A 13 18.63 -37.80 33.92
N PRO A 14 17.30 -37.65 34.02
CA PRO A 14 16.63 -36.43 34.51
C PRO A 14 16.07 -36.54 35.94
N LYS A 15 15.63 -35.41 36.54
CA LYS A 15 14.87 -35.39 37.82
C LYS A 15 13.59 -34.54 37.78
N ALA A 16 12.48 -35.26 37.82
CA ALA A 16 11.22 -35.09 38.57
C ALA A 16 10.65 -33.71 38.98
N ALA A 17 9.33 -33.57 38.75
CA ALA A 17 8.39 -32.62 39.35
C ALA A 17 8.02 -32.99 40.82
N PRO A 18 7.28 -32.11 41.53
CA PRO A 18 5.98 -32.58 42.05
C PRO A 18 4.82 -31.57 42.06
N LYS A 19 3.65 -32.13 41.72
CA LYS A 19 2.31 -32.09 42.35
C LYS A 19 1.45 -30.80 42.47
N ALA A 20 0.18 -31.05 42.16
CA ALA A 20 -1.01 -30.21 42.12
C ALA A 20 -1.64 -29.91 43.50
N ALA A 21 -2.50 -28.88 43.54
CA ALA A 21 -3.73 -28.87 44.34
C ALA A 21 -4.81 -27.96 43.74
N SER A 22 -6.04 -28.46 43.83
CA SER A 22 -7.33 -28.04 43.29
C SER A 22 -8.08 -26.99 44.13
N LYS A 23 -8.97 -26.17 43.51
CA LYS A 23 -10.45 -26.21 43.67
C LYS A 23 -11.19 -24.87 43.37
N LYS A 24 -12.30 -25.06 42.64
CA LYS A 24 -13.67 -24.48 42.79
C LYS A 24 -14.00 -23.03 42.36
N ARG A 25 -14.70 -23.02 41.21
CA ARG A 25 -15.91 -22.29 40.80
C ARG A 25 -16.84 -21.76 41.93
N ALA A 26 -17.39 -20.57 41.72
CA ALA A 26 -18.79 -20.24 42.01
C ALA A 26 -19.30 -19.19 40.99
N LEU A 27 -20.53 -19.38 40.54
CA LEU A 27 -21.33 -18.60 39.60
C LEU A 27 -22.44 -17.87 40.38
N ALA A 28 -23.18 -17.02 39.67
CA ALA A 28 -24.49 -16.41 39.97
C ALA A 28 -24.45 -15.10 40.79
N ASP A 29 -25.31 -14.10 40.56
CA ASP A 29 -26.30 -13.75 39.53
C ASP A 29 -26.82 -12.34 39.90
N THR A 30 -27.66 -11.76 39.03
CA THR A 30 -28.69 -10.72 39.28
C THR A 30 -28.32 -9.22 39.16
N ASP A 31 -28.73 -8.67 38.02
CA ASP A 31 -29.79 -7.65 37.81
C ASP A 31 -29.78 -6.25 38.45
N ALA A 32 -30.36 -5.34 37.64
CA ALA A 32 -31.07 -4.10 37.96
C ALA A 32 -30.28 -2.77 37.93
N ASN A 33 -30.33 -2.15 36.74
CA ASN A 33 -30.97 -0.86 36.41
C ASN A 33 -31.06 0.27 37.47
N ALA A 34 -30.92 1.50 36.94
CA ALA A 34 -31.33 2.82 37.44
C ALA A 34 -30.27 3.73 38.09
N ALA A 35 -30.02 4.85 37.39
CA ALA A 35 -29.45 6.09 37.91
C ALA A 35 -30.31 6.67 39.05
N PRO A 36 -29.77 7.56 39.90
CA PRO A 36 -29.90 8.99 39.56
C PRO A 36 -28.76 9.92 40.04
N SER A 37 -28.58 10.99 39.26
CA SER A 37 -28.43 12.40 39.66
C SER A 37 -27.26 12.89 40.55
N ALA A 38 -26.63 13.94 40.02
CA ALA A 38 -25.60 14.79 40.62
C ALA A 38 -26.00 15.42 41.98
N PRO A 39 -25.01 15.92 42.74
CA PRO A 39 -24.80 17.38 42.71
C PRO A 39 -23.32 17.82 42.76
N ALA A 40 -23.03 18.95 42.12
CA ALA A 40 -21.88 19.82 42.42
C ALA A 40 -22.37 21.02 43.26
N PRO A 41 -21.55 22.03 43.65
CA PRO A 41 -20.09 22.12 43.81
C PRO A 41 -19.67 22.76 45.16
N LYS A 42 -18.41 22.65 45.61
CA LYS A 42 -17.78 23.71 46.44
C LYS A 42 -16.30 23.95 46.10
N LYS A 43 -15.99 25.24 46.07
CA LYS A 43 -14.81 25.93 45.56
C LYS A 43 -13.59 25.85 46.50
N SER A 44 -12.43 25.66 45.86
CA SER A 44 -11.14 26.35 46.00
C SER A 44 -10.56 26.74 47.36
N LYS A 45 -9.30 26.35 47.58
CA LYS A 45 -8.24 27.31 47.94
C LYS A 45 -6.92 26.92 47.26
N ALA A 46 -6.23 27.94 46.78
CA ALA A 46 -5.10 27.93 45.86
C ALA A 46 -3.76 28.14 46.58
N SER A 47 -2.68 27.66 45.96
CA SER A 47 -1.32 28.25 45.85
C SER A 47 -0.33 27.12 45.51
N SER A 48 0.64 27.19 44.60
CA SER A 48 1.17 28.26 43.74
C SER A 48 2.27 27.64 42.84
N SER A 49 2.35 28.09 41.58
CA SER A 49 3.52 28.17 40.68
C SER A 49 4.53 27.00 40.61
N SER A 50 4.77 26.40 39.44
CA SER A 50 5.63 27.00 38.40
C SER A 50 5.30 26.56 36.95
N LYS A 51 5.41 27.53 36.04
CA LYS A 51 5.25 27.52 34.57
C LYS A 51 6.27 26.58 33.89
N ASP A 52 5.97 25.81 32.83
CA ASP A 52 5.25 26.03 31.55
C ASP A 52 6.19 26.39 30.37
N SER A 53 6.08 25.61 29.30
CA SER A 53 6.22 26.05 27.91
C SER A 53 5.73 24.95 26.96
N SER A 54 4.40 24.82 26.85
CA SER A 54 3.73 24.19 25.70
C SER A 54 2.98 25.25 24.91
N LYS A 55 3.24 25.34 23.59
CA LYS A 55 2.65 26.37 22.71
C LYS A 55 1.24 25.97 22.24
N GLU A 56 0.29 26.73 22.76
CA GLU A 56 -1.00 27.23 22.22
C GLU A 56 -1.63 26.57 20.98
N GLN A 57 -2.82 25.99 21.21
CA GLN A 57 -3.96 25.99 20.27
C GLN A 57 -4.75 27.31 20.41
N PRO A 58 -5.30 27.87 19.32
CA PRO A 58 -6.16 29.06 19.39
C PRO A 58 -7.61 28.70 19.82
N PRO A 59 -8.35 29.66 20.41
CA PRO A 59 -9.59 29.39 21.15
C PRO A 59 -10.82 29.23 20.26
N ALA A 60 -11.79 28.45 20.76
CA ALA A 60 -13.07 28.19 20.13
C ALA A 60 -13.98 29.43 20.14
N ASP A 61 -14.36 29.89 18.96
CA ASP A 61 -15.38 30.92 18.76
C ASP A 61 -16.78 30.27 18.73
N LYS A 62 -17.69 30.82 19.52
CA LYS A 62 -19.10 30.42 19.58
C LYS A 62 -19.89 31.31 18.62
N GLY A 63 -19.90 30.94 17.35
CA GLY A 63 -20.81 31.50 16.34
C GLY A 63 -21.58 30.37 15.66
N LYS A 64 -22.91 30.47 15.64
CA LYS A 64 -23.78 29.60 14.81
C LYS A 64 -23.47 29.87 13.34
N GLY A 65 -22.51 29.14 12.78
CA GLY A 65 -22.27 29.00 11.35
C GLY A 65 -22.28 27.51 11.02
N LYS A 66 -22.86 27.13 9.87
CA LYS A 66 -22.80 25.75 9.36
C LYS A 66 -21.36 25.24 9.48
N SER A 67 -21.18 24.11 10.16
CA SER A 67 -19.90 23.40 10.23
C SER A 67 -19.50 23.03 8.81
N ILE A 68 -18.61 23.80 8.19
CA ILE A 68 -17.95 23.41 6.95
C ILE A 68 -16.89 22.38 7.39
N THR A 69 -17.18 21.10 7.22
CA THR A 69 -16.15 20.05 7.35
C THR A 69 -15.03 20.41 6.38
N PRO A 70 -13.77 20.59 6.80
CA PRO A 70 -12.71 20.89 5.85
C PRO A 70 -12.59 19.74 4.84
N GLN A 71 -12.35 20.06 3.56
CA GLN A 71 -12.14 19.04 2.54
C GLN A 71 -11.00 18.10 2.95
N ARG A 72 -11.23 16.80 2.76
CA ARG A 72 -10.26 15.75 3.03
C ARG A 72 -8.96 15.94 2.24
N ILE A 73 -7.85 15.64 2.89
CA ILE A 73 -6.49 15.67 2.33
C ILE A 73 -5.93 14.27 2.39
N SER A 74 -5.33 13.81 1.28
CA SER A 74 -4.69 12.49 1.26
C SER A 74 -3.38 12.47 2.06
N LEU A 75 -3.24 11.49 2.95
CA LEU A 75 -2.14 11.42 3.91
C LEU A 75 -1.51 10.03 4.03
N GLY A 76 -0.19 10.02 4.20
CA GLY A 76 0.61 8.86 4.53
C GLY A 76 0.37 8.30 5.95
N PRO A 77 0.94 7.13 6.26
CA PRO A 77 0.88 6.42 7.54
C PRO A 77 1.07 7.29 8.79
N ASN A 78 2.00 8.25 8.73
CA ASN A 78 2.37 9.15 9.81
C ASN A 78 1.97 10.60 9.50
N ALA A 79 0.86 10.79 8.76
CA ALA A 79 0.34 12.08 8.32
C ALA A 79 1.28 12.84 7.36
N GLU A 80 2.06 12.12 6.55
CA GLU A 80 2.86 12.70 5.48
C GLU A 80 1.96 13.19 4.34
N LEU A 81 2.32 14.31 3.72
CA LEU A 81 1.58 14.84 2.57
C LEU A 81 1.88 14.04 1.31
N VAL A 82 0.84 13.51 0.67
CA VAL A 82 0.96 12.78 -0.60
C VAL A 82 1.12 13.78 -1.77
N PRO A 83 2.17 13.66 -2.60
CA PRO A 83 2.34 14.51 -3.78
C PRO A 83 1.19 14.31 -4.79
N PRO A 84 0.76 15.35 -5.53
CA PRO A 84 -0.24 15.19 -6.58
C PRO A 84 0.23 14.22 -7.66
N ARG A 85 -0.71 13.43 -8.21
CA ARG A 85 -0.45 12.55 -9.37
C ARG A 85 -0.68 13.26 -10.70
N ILE A 86 -1.53 14.28 -10.72
CA ILE A 86 -1.73 15.18 -11.85
C ILE A 86 -1.08 16.51 -11.51
N MET A 87 -0.09 16.91 -12.31
CA MET A 87 0.69 18.13 -12.09
C MET A 87 0.31 19.20 -13.11
N PRO A 88 0.30 20.48 -12.74
CA PRO A 88 0.05 21.55 -13.69
C PRO A 88 1.23 21.69 -14.66
N ALA A 89 0.95 22.03 -15.93
CA ALA A 89 2.01 22.29 -16.93
C ALA A 89 3.04 23.31 -16.47
N GLU A 90 2.66 24.27 -15.63
CA GLU A 90 3.52 25.31 -15.06
C GLU A 90 4.60 24.76 -14.12
N ALA A 91 4.41 23.57 -13.55
CA ALA A 91 5.39 22.89 -12.70
C ALA A 91 6.33 21.96 -13.49
N ALA A 92 5.95 21.54 -14.70
CA ALA A 92 6.66 20.53 -15.49
C ALA A 92 8.18 20.78 -15.62
N PRO A 93 8.68 22.01 -15.90
CA PRO A 93 10.11 22.28 -16.01
C PRO A 93 10.92 22.08 -14.72
N SER A 94 10.25 21.94 -13.58
CA SER A 94 10.89 21.79 -12.27
C SER A 94 10.76 20.38 -11.68
N LEU A 95 9.88 19.53 -12.22
CA LEU A 95 9.54 18.23 -11.62
C LEU A 95 10.76 17.32 -11.48
N HIS A 96 11.65 17.28 -12.46
CA HIS A 96 12.90 16.51 -12.41
C HIS A 96 13.85 16.89 -11.26
N LYS A 97 13.66 18.06 -10.63
CA LYS A 97 14.46 18.53 -9.48
C LYS A 97 13.81 18.17 -8.16
N MET A 98 12.58 17.67 -8.20
CA MET A 98 11.83 17.26 -7.03
C MET A 98 12.15 15.80 -6.73
N LEU A 99 12.13 15.45 -5.46
CA LEU A 99 12.30 14.07 -5.00
C LEU A 99 10.99 13.27 -5.18
N ILE A 100 10.46 13.30 -6.41
CA ILE A 100 9.23 12.61 -6.82
C ILE A 100 9.62 11.64 -7.94
N PRO A 101 9.32 10.34 -7.82
CA PRO A 101 9.51 9.39 -8.91
C PRO A 101 8.70 9.81 -10.15
N PRO A 102 9.25 9.81 -11.36
CA PRO A 102 8.53 10.17 -12.58
C PRO A 102 7.22 9.38 -12.79
N PHE A 103 7.20 8.07 -12.57
CA PHE A 103 5.97 7.27 -12.77
C PHE A 103 4.87 7.54 -11.74
N TRP A 104 5.19 8.24 -10.64
CA TRP A 104 4.15 8.74 -9.74
C TRP A 104 3.25 9.77 -10.42
N ILE A 105 3.81 10.58 -11.31
CA ILE A 105 3.12 11.63 -12.06
C ILE A 105 2.41 10.98 -13.25
N MET A 106 1.09 10.81 -13.12
CA MET A 106 0.26 10.19 -14.15
C MET A 106 0.00 11.11 -15.35
N ALA A 107 -0.10 12.41 -15.12
CA ALA A 107 -0.45 13.36 -16.16
C ALA A 107 0.07 14.76 -15.87
N ILE A 108 0.35 15.49 -16.96
CA ILE A 108 0.58 16.92 -16.93
C ILE A 108 -0.64 17.60 -17.53
N ASP A 109 -1.33 18.41 -16.72
CA ASP A 109 -2.48 19.18 -17.18
C ASP A 109 -2.02 20.33 -18.07
N ALA A 110 -2.24 20.15 -19.37
CA ALA A 110 -2.00 21.12 -20.42
C ALA A 110 -3.31 21.60 -21.08
N THR A 111 -4.49 21.29 -20.53
CA THR A 111 -5.79 21.72 -21.10
C THR A 111 -5.89 23.25 -21.06
N PRO A 112 -6.46 23.92 -22.08
CA PRO A 112 -6.45 25.38 -22.14
C PRO A 112 -6.96 26.09 -20.88
N ASP A 113 -7.95 25.50 -20.21
CA ASP A 113 -8.59 25.98 -18.99
C ASP A 113 -7.96 25.46 -17.69
N ARG A 114 -7.14 24.39 -17.75
CA ARG A 114 -6.48 23.76 -16.59
C ARG A 114 -7.48 23.17 -15.60
N ASP A 115 -8.55 22.60 -16.12
CA ASP A 115 -9.68 22.01 -15.40
C ASP A 115 -9.30 20.81 -14.51
N ALA A 116 -8.18 20.14 -14.80
CA ALA A 116 -7.65 19.06 -13.96
C ALA A 116 -6.77 19.57 -12.80
N THR A 117 -6.25 20.81 -12.88
CA THR A 117 -5.31 21.35 -11.87
C THR A 117 -5.63 22.79 -11.46
N LEU A 118 -4.99 23.80 -12.08
CA LEU A 118 -4.98 25.18 -11.59
C LEU A 118 -6.32 25.89 -11.69
N GLY A 119 -7.20 25.45 -12.60
CA GLY A 119 -8.58 25.89 -12.74
C GLY A 119 -9.55 25.12 -11.85
N ASN A 120 -9.06 24.17 -11.04
CA ASN A 120 -9.86 23.29 -10.22
C ASN A 120 -9.70 23.59 -8.73
N ARG A 121 -10.80 24.04 -8.11
CA ARG A 121 -10.88 24.35 -6.68
C ARG A 121 -10.64 23.13 -5.78
N GLU A 122 -11.17 21.96 -6.15
CA GLU A 122 -11.01 20.71 -5.39
C GLU A 122 -9.56 20.23 -5.41
N TRP A 123 -8.89 20.30 -6.56
CA TRP A 123 -7.48 19.97 -6.70
C TRP A 123 -6.59 20.87 -5.83
N TRP A 124 -6.82 22.18 -5.86
CA TRP A 124 -6.10 23.12 -5.00
C TRP A 124 -6.26 22.78 -3.53
N ALA A 125 -7.49 22.53 -3.08
CA ALA A 125 -7.76 22.25 -1.68
C ALA A 125 -7.17 20.89 -1.23
N ALA A 126 -7.24 19.87 -2.06
CA ALA A 126 -6.66 18.55 -1.76
C ALA A 126 -5.12 18.57 -1.65
N HIS A 127 -4.46 19.48 -2.37
CA HIS A 127 -3.00 19.51 -2.49
C HIS A 127 -2.33 20.75 -1.93
N ASP A 128 -3.09 21.71 -1.37
CA ASP A 128 -2.56 23.02 -0.97
C ASP A 128 -1.37 22.91 -0.03
N LEU A 129 -1.49 22.11 1.03
CA LEU A 129 -0.42 21.95 2.02
C LEU A 129 0.87 21.44 1.37
N TRP A 130 0.76 20.48 0.46
CA TRP A 130 1.93 19.94 -0.25
C TRP A 130 2.53 20.97 -1.20
N LEU A 131 1.67 21.68 -1.95
CA LEU A 131 2.09 22.72 -2.89
C LEU A 131 2.79 23.88 -2.17
N GLN A 132 2.29 24.32 -1.02
CA GLN A 132 2.92 25.36 -0.19
C GLN A 132 4.29 24.90 0.32
N ALA A 133 4.38 23.66 0.85
CA ALA A 133 5.64 23.09 1.32
C ALA A 133 6.70 23.04 0.20
N ASN A 134 6.27 22.85 -1.06
CA ASN A 134 7.14 22.72 -2.23
C ASN A 134 7.18 23.95 -3.14
N LYS A 135 6.62 25.09 -2.71
CA LYS A 135 6.44 26.30 -3.55
C LYS A 135 7.74 26.77 -4.21
N LYS A 136 8.86 26.74 -3.48
CA LYS A 136 10.18 27.14 -4.00
C LYS A 136 10.72 26.18 -5.05
N ALA A 137 10.45 24.88 -4.89
CA ALA A 137 10.91 23.84 -5.80
C ALA A 137 10.10 23.84 -7.11
N LEU A 138 8.78 24.05 -7.03
CA LEU A 138 7.87 24.06 -8.17
C LEU A 138 8.17 25.18 -9.18
N LYS A 139 8.63 26.34 -8.71
CA LYS A 139 8.96 27.53 -9.53
C LYS A 139 7.82 28.00 -10.45
N MET A 140 6.57 27.72 -10.09
CA MET A 140 5.41 28.21 -10.83
C MET A 140 5.33 29.74 -10.79
N LYS A 141 4.89 30.35 -11.90
CA LYS A 141 4.76 31.80 -12.03
C LYS A 141 3.76 32.37 -11.03
N VAL A 142 3.94 33.64 -10.64
CA VAL A 142 3.03 34.35 -9.73
C VAL A 142 1.57 34.29 -10.21
N ALA A 143 1.33 34.37 -11.51
CA ALA A 143 -0.01 34.27 -12.08
C ALA A 143 -0.71 32.93 -11.76
N ALA A 144 0.03 31.81 -11.75
CA ALA A 144 -0.51 30.51 -11.37
C ALA A 144 -0.91 30.45 -9.89
N TRP A 145 -0.08 31.03 -9.01
CA TRP A 145 -0.40 31.15 -7.58
C TRP A 145 -1.56 32.11 -7.30
N LYS A 146 -1.80 33.12 -8.14
CA LYS A 146 -2.99 33.96 -8.03
C LYS A 146 -4.26 33.20 -8.41
N ARG A 147 -4.21 32.25 -9.36
CA ARG A 147 -5.36 31.39 -9.68
C ARG A 147 -5.83 30.60 -8.46
N ARG A 148 -4.91 30.09 -7.64
CA ARG A 148 -5.24 29.45 -6.35
C ARG A 148 -6.15 30.31 -5.48
N GLU A 149 -5.82 31.60 -5.31
CA GLU A 149 -6.61 32.51 -4.46
C GLU A 149 -8.03 32.69 -5.02
N VAL A 150 -8.15 32.80 -6.33
CA VAL A 150 -9.44 32.90 -7.04
C VAL A 150 -10.25 31.61 -6.88
N GLU A 151 -9.62 30.46 -7.10
CA GLU A 151 -10.27 29.15 -7.02
C GLU A 151 -10.70 28.83 -5.58
N LEU A 152 -9.80 28.94 -4.59
CA LEU A 152 -10.12 28.66 -3.20
C LEU A 152 -11.16 29.63 -2.59
N ALA A 153 -11.37 30.80 -3.20
CA ALA A 153 -12.43 31.73 -2.80
C ALA A 153 -13.82 31.31 -3.31
N LYS A 154 -13.92 30.40 -4.28
CA LYS A 154 -15.20 29.87 -4.74
C LYS A 154 -15.88 29.09 -3.60
N PRO A 155 -17.22 29.15 -3.50
CA PRO A 155 -17.97 28.33 -2.54
C PRO A 155 -17.61 26.86 -2.69
N TRP A 156 -17.55 26.15 -1.56
CA TRP A 156 -17.33 24.72 -1.54
C TRP A 156 -18.52 24.02 -0.94
N GLU A 157 -18.99 23.02 -1.66
CA GLU A 157 -19.99 22.08 -1.18
C GLU A 157 -19.42 20.68 -1.47
N PRO A 158 -19.28 19.83 -0.45
CA PRO A 158 -18.87 18.44 -0.67
C PRO A 158 -19.91 17.79 -1.57
N LYS A 159 -19.45 17.13 -2.63
CA LYS A 159 -20.34 16.37 -3.51
C LYS A 159 -20.87 15.18 -2.71
N PRO A 160 -22.20 15.06 -2.52
CA PRO A 160 -22.77 14.10 -1.59
C PRO A 160 -22.64 12.64 -2.06
N ASP A 161 -22.21 12.42 -3.29
CA ASP A 161 -21.98 11.13 -3.92
C ASP A 161 -20.50 10.74 -3.98
N GLU A 162 -19.59 11.49 -3.35
CA GLU A 162 -18.15 11.23 -3.35
C GLU A 162 -17.60 10.97 -1.94
N GLY A 163 -16.42 10.34 -1.86
CA GLY A 163 -15.73 10.06 -0.60
C GLY A 163 -15.11 11.32 0.01
N ASN A 164 -15.82 11.95 0.94
CA ASN A 164 -15.42 13.20 1.59
C ASN A 164 -14.77 12.98 2.95
N ASP A 165 -14.93 11.80 3.55
CA ASP A 165 -14.32 11.40 4.82
C ASP A 165 -13.37 10.20 4.63
N ASP A 166 -12.42 10.04 5.56
CA ASP A 166 -11.41 8.98 5.50
C ASP A 166 -12.00 7.56 5.46
N TRP A 167 -13.16 7.38 6.06
CA TRP A 167 -13.84 6.11 6.18
C TRP A 167 -14.97 5.91 5.16
N ASP A 168 -15.16 6.86 4.25
CA ASP A 168 -16.10 6.69 3.16
C ASP A 168 -15.61 5.60 2.22
N PHE A 169 -16.47 4.62 1.98
CA PHE A 169 -16.23 3.59 0.97
C PHE A 169 -16.58 4.15 -0.40
N VAL A 170 -15.65 4.03 -1.34
CA VAL A 170 -15.83 4.47 -2.72
C VAL A 170 -15.59 3.32 -3.69
N CYS A 171 -16.28 3.37 -4.82
CA CYS A 171 -16.10 2.46 -5.93
C CYS A 171 -14.71 2.64 -6.56
N LEU A 172 -14.07 1.52 -6.86
CA LEU A 172 -12.81 1.42 -7.58
C LEU A 172 -13.05 0.96 -9.02
N HIS A 173 -12.05 1.07 -9.89
CA HIS A 173 -12.14 0.43 -11.21
C HIS A 173 -12.34 -1.08 -11.05
N ALA A 174 -13.33 -1.62 -11.76
CA ALA A 174 -13.37 -3.06 -12.00
C ALA A 174 -12.14 -3.43 -12.82
N HIS A 175 -11.35 -4.35 -12.31
CA HIS A 175 -10.15 -4.80 -12.99
C HIS A 175 -10.59 -5.67 -14.17
N ARG A 176 -10.33 -5.24 -15.41
CA ARG A 176 -10.30 -6.14 -16.56
C ARG A 176 -9.05 -7.00 -16.36
N GLY A 177 -9.24 -8.29 -16.08
CA GLY A 177 -8.14 -9.23 -15.93
C GLY A 177 -7.24 -9.22 -17.16
N SER A 178 -5.93 -9.24 -16.94
CA SER A 178 -4.91 -9.37 -17.97
C SER A 178 -4.83 -10.79 -18.55
N HIS A 179 -5.95 -11.44 -18.82
CA HIS A 179 -5.98 -12.84 -19.29
C HIS A 179 -7.03 -13.15 -20.37
N GLU A 180 -7.65 -12.13 -20.96
CA GLU A 180 -8.48 -12.31 -22.15
C GLU A 180 -8.14 -11.20 -23.16
N GLU A 181 -6.97 -11.33 -23.80
CA GLU A 181 -6.61 -10.83 -25.13
C GLU A 181 -5.11 -11.07 -25.39
N ASP A 182 -4.62 -12.28 -25.13
CA ASP A 182 -3.48 -12.81 -25.91
C ASP A 182 -4.04 -13.21 -27.28
N SER A 183 -4.30 -12.18 -28.09
CA SER A 183 -4.39 -12.34 -29.54
C SER A 183 -2.94 -12.36 -30.04
N GLU A 184 -2.39 -13.57 -30.12
CA GLU A 184 -1.18 -13.89 -30.87
C GLU A 184 -1.15 -13.13 -32.21
N SER A 185 -0.35 -12.07 -32.30
CA SER A 185 0.25 -11.66 -33.56
C SER A 185 1.73 -12.02 -33.46
N GLU A 186 2.01 -13.28 -33.79
CA GLU A 186 3.33 -13.73 -34.17
C GLU A 186 3.76 -12.98 -35.43
N ASP A 187 4.46 -11.87 -35.26
CA ASP A 187 5.16 -11.20 -36.35
C ASP A 187 6.58 -11.76 -36.37
N GLU A 188 6.67 -12.94 -36.99
CA GLU A 188 7.84 -13.62 -37.53
C GLU A 188 9.02 -12.67 -37.81
N TYR A 189 10.08 -12.76 -37.01
CA TYR A 189 11.37 -12.13 -37.30
C TYR A 189 11.94 -12.80 -38.56
N GLY A 190 11.64 -12.20 -39.71
CA GLY A 190 12.27 -12.49 -40.98
C GLY A 190 13.77 -12.25 -40.89
N ASP A 191 14.48 -13.37 -40.84
CA ASP A 191 15.91 -13.54 -41.06
C ASP A 191 16.28 -12.96 -42.44
N GLU A 192 16.99 -11.83 -42.48
CA GLU A 192 17.71 -11.42 -43.68
C GLU A 192 19.17 -11.15 -43.31
N GLU A 193 19.98 -12.18 -43.61
CA GLU A 193 21.43 -12.14 -43.62
C GLU A 193 21.96 -10.94 -44.41
N SER A 194 22.79 -10.12 -43.76
CA SER A 194 23.61 -9.12 -44.41
C SER A 194 24.75 -9.78 -45.18
N GLN A 195 24.73 -9.72 -46.51
CA GLN A 195 25.92 -9.92 -47.34
C GLN A 195 26.16 -8.70 -48.25
N ASP A 196 27.41 -8.26 -48.23
CA ASP A 196 28.01 -7.10 -48.89
C ASP A 196 27.69 -6.91 -50.38
N GLY A 197 27.73 -5.66 -50.85
CA GLY A 197 27.88 -5.38 -52.28
C GLY A 197 27.68 -3.92 -52.70
N ASP A 198 28.77 -3.16 -52.68
CA ASP A 198 28.99 -1.79 -53.15
C ASP A 198 28.36 -1.42 -54.51
N THR A 199 28.08 -0.11 -54.73
CA THR A 199 28.30 0.72 -55.96
C THR A 199 27.17 1.70 -56.35
N GLN A 200 27.46 3.00 -56.13
CA GLN A 200 27.15 4.23 -56.92
C GLN A 200 25.75 4.60 -57.47
N ALA A 201 25.29 5.77 -56.96
CA ALA A 201 25.04 7.04 -57.66
C ALA A 201 23.75 7.32 -58.48
N LYS A 202 23.26 8.56 -58.25
CA LYS A 202 22.47 9.51 -59.09
C LYS A 202 20.94 9.57 -58.89
N ASP A 203 20.54 10.59 -58.15
CA ASP A 203 19.70 11.75 -58.55
C ASP A 203 18.70 11.56 -59.72
N ASN A 204 17.39 11.60 -59.43
CA ASN A 204 16.41 12.57 -59.98
C ASN A 204 14.94 12.25 -59.64
N SER A 205 14.27 13.28 -59.12
CA SER A 205 12.91 13.77 -59.39
C SER A 205 11.69 12.83 -59.58
N ALA A 206 10.67 13.13 -58.76
CA ALA A 206 9.24 13.31 -59.10
C ALA A 206 8.38 12.09 -59.49
N LYS A 207 7.37 11.79 -58.66
CA LYS A 207 5.96 12.16 -58.93
C LYS A 207 5.01 11.69 -57.83
N ASP A 208 4.11 12.61 -57.46
CA ASP A 208 2.86 12.41 -56.75
C ASP A 208 2.07 11.19 -57.24
N LYS A 209 1.51 10.43 -56.28
CA LYS A 209 0.11 10.00 -56.34
C LYS A 209 -0.49 9.97 -54.93
N ASP A 210 -1.27 11.02 -54.70
CA ASP A 210 -2.40 11.10 -53.79
C ASP A 210 -3.29 9.84 -53.88
N HIS A 211 -3.42 9.14 -52.75
CA HIS A 211 -4.62 8.40 -52.41
C HIS A 211 -4.95 8.68 -50.95
N GLY A 212 -5.72 9.74 -50.73
CA GLY A 212 -6.40 10.00 -49.47
C GLY A 212 -7.21 8.80 -48.99
N ALA A 213 -6.72 8.14 -47.94
CA ALA A 213 -7.53 7.36 -47.04
C ALA A 213 -7.95 8.29 -45.90
N LYS A 214 -9.25 8.57 -45.84
CA LYS A 214 -9.91 9.28 -44.75
C LYS A 214 -9.64 8.52 -43.46
N ASP A 215 -8.76 9.08 -42.63
CA ASP A 215 -8.63 8.73 -41.23
C ASP A 215 -9.97 9.04 -40.55
N LYS A 216 -10.79 8.00 -40.40
CA LYS A 216 -11.96 8.07 -39.53
C LYS A 216 -11.41 7.96 -38.12
N GLY A 217 -11.21 9.13 -37.51
CA GLY A 217 -10.97 9.23 -36.08
C GLY A 217 -11.97 8.35 -35.34
N GLN A 218 -11.46 7.31 -34.69
CA GLN A 218 -12.17 6.69 -33.59
C GLN A 218 -12.20 7.73 -32.48
N GLU A 219 -13.36 8.35 -32.32
CA GLU A 219 -13.75 8.97 -31.06
C GLU A 219 -13.53 7.92 -29.98
N HIS A 220 -12.53 8.15 -29.12
CA HIS A 220 -12.41 7.43 -27.87
C HIS A 220 -13.65 7.78 -27.04
N ASP A 221 -14.58 6.83 -26.91
CA ASP A 221 -15.75 6.94 -26.04
C ASP A 221 -15.29 7.20 -24.59
N GLU A 222 -15.36 8.46 -24.14
CA GLU A 222 -15.11 8.92 -22.76
C GLU A 222 -16.21 8.48 -21.76
N HIS A 223 -17.09 7.54 -22.11
CA HIS A 223 -18.35 7.31 -21.39
C HIS A 223 -18.56 5.92 -20.76
N ASN A 224 -17.51 5.11 -20.58
CA ASN A 224 -17.66 3.82 -19.88
C ASN A 224 -16.72 3.63 -18.68
N HIS A 225 -16.49 4.70 -17.92
CA HIS A 225 -15.99 4.55 -16.56
C HIS A 225 -17.21 4.30 -15.66
N GLY A 226 -17.28 3.12 -15.03
CA GLY A 226 -18.32 2.80 -14.03
C GLY A 226 -18.33 3.79 -12.86
N PRO A 227 -18.97 3.49 -11.72
CA PRO A 227 -19.18 4.45 -10.62
C PRO A 227 -17.90 4.85 -9.84
N VAL A 228 -16.71 4.75 -10.44
CA VAL A 228 -15.42 4.95 -9.81
C VAL A 228 -15.31 6.32 -9.14
N GLY A 229 -14.84 6.31 -7.89
CA GLY A 229 -14.73 7.50 -7.06
C GLY A 229 -16.04 7.91 -6.38
N LYS A 230 -17.18 7.33 -6.76
CA LYS A 230 -18.47 7.57 -6.11
C LYS A 230 -18.64 6.69 -4.87
N LEU A 231 -19.50 7.13 -3.95
CA LEU A 231 -19.81 6.42 -2.71
C LEU A 231 -20.41 5.06 -3.01
N ALA A 232 -19.82 4.02 -2.41
CA ALA A 232 -20.25 2.64 -2.57
C ALA A 232 -21.70 2.41 -2.12
N SER A 233 -22.19 3.18 -1.16
CA SER A 233 -23.59 3.11 -0.67
C SER A 233 -24.62 3.45 -1.74
N LEU A 234 -24.24 4.20 -2.78
CA LEU A 234 -25.09 4.53 -3.93
C LEU A 234 -25.00 3.49 -5.05
N HIS A 235 -24.07 2.53 -4.94
CA HIS A 235 -23.77 1.53 -5.96
C HIS A 235 -23.60 0.14 -5.30
N PRO A 236 -24.66 -0.43 -4.69
CA PRO A 236 -24.56 -1.66 -3.90
C PRO A 236 -24.10 -2.88 -4.70
N ASP A 237 -24.32 -2.88 -6.03
CA ASP A 237 -23.91 -3.96 -6.92
C ASP A 237 -22.43 -3.86 -7.36
N HIS A 238 -21.76 -2.74 -7.07
CA HIS A 238 -20.37 -2.53 -7.45
C HIS A 238 -19.44 -3.15 -6.40
N VAL A 239 -18.85 -4.30 -6.73
CA VAL A 239 -18.03 -5.09 -5.79
C VAL A 239 -16.66 -4.44 -5.47
N PRO A 240 -15.90 -3.89 -6.44
CA PRO A 240 -14.60 -3.30 -6.15
C PRO A 240 -14.75 -1.99 -5.38
N VAL A 241 -14.59 -2.04 -4.06
CA VAL A 241 -14.76 -0.88 -3.16
C VAL A 241 -13.65 -0.82 -2.12
N ALA A 242 -13.27 0.39 -1.71
CA ALA A 242 -12.33 0.61 -0.60
C ALA A 242 -12.61 1.92 0.11
N THR A 243 -12.16 2.03 1.36
CA THR A 243 -12.20 3.34 2.03
C THR A 243 -11.25 4.31 1.35
N MET A 244 -11.56 5.61 1.43
CA MET A 244 -10.66 6.66 0.97
C MET A 244 -9.28 6.56 1.65
N ARG A 245 -9.24 6.27 2.96
CA ARG A 245 -7.98 6.08 3.69
C ARG A 245 -7.23 4.82 3.26
N GLY A 246 -7.91 3.72 2.96
CA GLY A 246 -7.27 2.52 2.38
C GLY A 246 -6.60 2.82 1.03
N ARG A 247 -7.25 3.63 0.17
CA ARG A 247 -6.66 4.09 -1.10
C ARG A 247 -5.40 4.92 -0.87
N ASP A 248 -5.43 5.87 0.07
CA ASP A 248 -4.24 6.67 0.41
C ASP A 248 -3.08 5.80 0.88
N ARG A 249 -3.36 4.76 1.69
CA ARG A 249 -2.32 3.82 2.13
C ARG A 249 -1.69 3.10 0.96
N ALA A 250 -2.51 2.60 0.03
CA ALA A 250 -2.00 1.93 -1.16
C ALA A 250 -1.12 2.85 -2.01
N ASP A 251 -1.61 4.07 -2.24
CA ASP A 251 -0.92 5.11 -3.00
C ASP A 251 0.40 5.53 -2.34
N TRP A 252 0.42 5.68 -1.01
CA TRP A 252 1.64 5.97 -0.26
C TRP A 252 2.68 4.86 -0.37
N TRP A 253 2.26 3.60 -0.20
CA TRP A 253 3.20 2.48 -0.26
C TRP A 253 3.73 2.24 -1.68
N LEU A 254 2.90 2.49 -2.70
CA LEU A 254 3.36 2.52 -4.09
C LEU A 254 4.43 3.61 -4.30
N LEU A 255 4.17 4.83 -3.82
CA LEU A 255 5.14 5.92 -3.88
C LEU A 255 6.46 5.57 -3.16
N GLU A 256 6.40 4.94 -1.97
CA GLU A 256 7.59 4.50 -1.25
C GLU A 256 8.38 3.43 -2.01
N THR A 257 7.73 2.57 -2.78
CA THR A 257 8.38 1.58 -3.65
C THR A 257 9.07 2.24 -4.83
N LEU A 258 8.40 3.17 -5.52
CA LEU A 258 9.01 3.90 -6.64
C LEU A 258 10.25 4.69 -6.22
N LYS A 259 10.29 5.25 -5.00
CA LYS A 259 11.51 5.91 -4.48
C LYS A 259 12.72 4.97 -4.34
N ARG A 260 12.50 3.66 -4.38
CA ARG A 260 13.53 2.62 -4.21
C ARG A 260 13.86 1.91 -5.52
N ASP A 261 13.25 2.36 -6.61
CA ASP A 261 13.58 1.91 -7.95
C ASP A 261 14.59 2.89 -8.59
N PRO A 262 15.83 2.46 -8.87
CA PRO A 262 16.83 3.30 -9.54
C PRO A 262 16.41 3.73 -10.95
N ASP A 263 15.58 2.93 -11.64
CA ASP A 263 15.17 3.20 -13.02
C ASP A 263 14.28 4.45 -13.10
N GLU A 264 13.48 4.72 -12.06
CA GLU A 264 12.74 5.97 -11.86
C GLU A 264 13.64 7.21 -11.92
N PHE A 265 14.94 7.05 -11.63
CA PHE A 265 15.89 8.14 -11.58
C PHE A 265 16.98 8.03 -12.64
N SER A 266 16.81 7.17 -13.65
CA SER A 266 17.84 6.90 -14.68
C SER A 266 19.19 6.54 -14.04
N MET A 267 19.15 5.64 -13.07
CA MET A 267 20.30 5.18 -12.30
C MET A 267 20.40 3.65 -12.36
N HIS A 268 21.61 3.14 -12.19
CA HIS A 268 21.87 1.74 -11.88
C HIS A 268 22.76 1.62 -10.64
N VAL A 269 22.25 0.97 -9.60
CA VAL A 269 23.02 0.71 -8.37
C VAL A 269 23.62 -0.70 -8.41
N TYR A 270 22.76 -1.71 -8.49
CA TYR A 270 23.06 -3.10 -8.83
C TYR A 270 21.73 -3.82 -9.13
N ASN A 271 21.78 -4.99 -9.78
CA ASN A 271 20.60 -5.68 -10.35
C ASN A 271 19.41 -5.86 -9.38
N ASP A 272 19.67 -6.11 -8.10
CA ASP A 272 18.63 -6.50 -7.13
C ASP A 272 18.25 -5.32 -6.21
N PHE A 273 18.65 -4.10 -6.55
CA PHE A 273 18.44 -2.95 -5.66
C PHE A 273 16.94 -2.68 -5.43
N ALA A 274 16.15 -2.60 -6.51
CA ALA A 274 14.70 -2.40 -6.43
C ALA A 274 13.98 -3.55 -5.70
N TYR A 275 14.47 -4.79 -5.87
CA TYR A 275 14.00 -5.97 -5.14
C TYR A 275 14.09 -5.78 -3.62
N TYR A 276 15.28 -5.45 -3.12
CA TYR A 276 15.46 -5.23 -1.69
C TYR A 276 14.74 -3.98 -1.20
N GLY A 277 14.60 -2.98 -2.06
CA GLY A 277 13.75 -1.82 -1.84
C GLY A 277 12.29 -2.19 -1.57
N ALA A 278 11.68 -2.99 -2.44
CA ALA A 278 10.30 -3.45 -2.26
C ALA A 278 10.13 -4.28 -0.98
N MET A 279 11.12 -5.11 -0.61
CA MET A 279 11.13 -5.81 0.67
C MET A 279 11.15 -4.85 1.87
N GLU A 280 11.98 -3.80 1.81
CA GLU A 280 12.05 -2.77 2.85
C GLU A 280 10.70 -2.06 3.01
N VAL A 281 9.95 -1.81 1.92
CA VAL A 281 8.60 -1.24 1.99
C VAL A 281 7.63 -2.20 2.69
N LEU A 282 7.63 -3.48 2.37
CA LEU A 282 6.78 -4.46 3.07
C LEU A 282 7.11 -4.52 4.57
N GLU A 283 8.39 -4.51 4.91
CA GLU A 283 8.83 -4.44 6.30
C GLU A 283 8.34 -3.17 7.00
N LYS A 284 8.34 -2.02 6.33
CA LYS A 284 7.75 -0.77 6.84
C LYS A 284 6.26 -0.92 7.10
N ILE A 285 5.51 -1.53 6.17
CA ILE A 285 4.08 -1.76 6.35
C ILE A 285 3.83 -2.64 7.58
N PHE A 286 4.62 -3.71 7.75
CA PHE A 286 4.49 -4.59 8.92
C PHE A 286 4.82 -3.88 10.23
N VAL A 287 5.90 -3.10 10.28
CA VAL A 287 6.26 -2.30 11.45
C VAL A 287 5.14 -1.29 11.76
N HIS A 288 4.65 -0.58 10.75
CA HIS A 288 3.56 0.37 10.90
C HIS A 288 2.29 -0.30 11.43
N PHE A 289 1.89 -1.44 10.86
CA PHE A 289 0.73 -2.20 11.32
C PHE A 289 0.87 -2.65 12.78
N THR A 290 2.06 -3.04 13.25
CA THR A 290 2.24 -3.33 14.70
C THR A 290 2.00 -2.11 15.59
N SER A 291 2.20 -0.90 15.07
CA SER A 291 1.94 0.34 15.79
C SER A 291 0.44 0.72 15.80
N VAL A 292 -0.30 0.33 14.77
CA VAL A 292 -1.73 0.62 14.58
C VAL A 292 -2.61 -0.47 15.19
N CYS A 293 -2.27 -1.75 15.06
CA CYS A 293 -3.05 -2.88 15.56
C CYS A 293 -2.90 -3.04 17.08
N LYS A 294 -3.50 -2.10 17.82
CA LYS A 294 -3.52 -2.04 19.29
C LYS A 294 -4.95 -2.21 19.80
N PRO A 295 -5.13 -2.69 21.05
CA PRO A 295 -6.47 -2.92 21.62
C PRO A 295 -7.40 -1.70 21.63
N LYS A 296 -6.84 -0.47 21.63
CA LYS A 296 -7.59 0.79 21.67
C LYS A 296 -7.85 1.44 20.31
N SER A 297 -7.20 0.97 19.25
CA SER A 297 -7.36 1.57 17.92
C SER A 297 -8.77 1.37 17.40
N HIS A 298 -9.28 2.23 16.52
CA HIS A 298 -10.57 1.98 15.88
C HIS A 298 -10.43 0.78 14.92
N TYR A 299 -11.48 -0.01 14.73
CA TYR A 299 -11.37 -1.20 13.86
C TYR A 299 -11.12 -0.80 12.39
N LEU A 300 -11.69 0.33 11.94
CA LEU A 300 -11.39 0.89 10.62
C LEU A 300 -9.95 1.37 10.49
N ASP A 301 -9.31 1.85 11.56
CA ASP A 301 -7.88 2.21 11.49
C ASP A 301 -7.03 0.98 11.18
N ILE A 302 -7.41 -0.20 11.70
CA ILE A 302 -6.72 -1.46 11.44
C ILE A 302 -7.05 -1.97 10.03
N TRP A 303 -8.34 -1.94 9.66
CA TRP A 303 -8.81 -2.43 8.38
C TRP A 303 -8.26 -1.61 7.20
N CYS A 304 -8.18 -0.28 7.31
CA CYS A 304 -7.60 0.57 6.28
C CYS A 304 -6.14 0.21 5.95
N GLU A 305 -5.37 -0.30 6.92
CA GLU A 305 -4.00 -0.78 6.65
C GLU A 305 -4.01 -2.11 5.88
N ILE A 306 -5.01 -2.97 6.09
CA ILE A 306 -5.23 -4.19 5.30
C ILE A 306 -5.68 -3.86 3.88
N GLU A 307 -6.62 -2.92 3.72
CA GLU A 307 -7.05 -2.41 2.42
C GLU A 307 -5.86 -1.83 1.65
N GLY A 308 -5.09 -0.96 2.31
CA GLY A 308 -3.89 -0.36 1.73
C GLY A 308 -2.87 -1.39 1.27
N MET A 309 -2.61 -2.41 2.09
CA MET A 309 -1.72 -3.52 1.72
C MET A 309 -2.27 -4.32 0.54
N ALA A 310 -3.54 -4.71 0.57
CA ALA A 310 -4.15 -5.51 -0.48
C ALA A 310 -4.13 -4.80 -1.84
N LEU A 311 -4.52 -3.52 -1.85
CA LEU A 311 -4.50 -2.68 -3.06
C LEU A 311 -3.08 -2.38 -3.53
N TYR A 312 -2.13 -2.13 -2.62
CA TYR A 312 -0.72 -1.97 -2.96
C TYR A 312 -0.19 -3.22 -3.66
N LEU A 313 -0.36 -4.40 -3.05
CA LEU A 313 0.12 -5.65 -3.61
C LEU A 313 -0.53 -5.96 -4.96
N HIS A 314 -1.85 -5.78 -5.06
CA HIS A 314 -2.60 -6.06 -6.28
C HIS A 314 -2.22 -5.16 -7.46
N ARG A 315 -1.80 -3.91 -7.21
CA ARG A 315 -1.30 -2.98 -8.24
C ARG A 315 0.16 -3.23 -8.65
N GLY A 316 0.65 -4.45 -8.42
CA GLY A 316 2.03 -4.85 -8.67
C GLY A 316 3.03 -4.38 -7.61
N GLY A 317 2.56 -3.82 -6.50
CA GLY A 317 3.41 -3.48 -5.37
C GLY A 317 4.13 -4.72 -4.85
N GLY A 318 5.45 -4.75 -4.98
CA GLY A 318 6.26 -5.91 -4.61
C GLY A 318 6.30 -7.05 -5.64
N ASP A 319 5.90 -6.82 -6.90
CA ASP A 319 6.15 -7.76 -8.01
C ASP A 319 7.64 -8.05 -8.20
N PHE A 320 8.49 -7.10 -7.82
CA PHE A 320 9.93 -7.28 -7.78
C PHE A 320 10.37 -8.45 -6.89
N MET A 321 9.53 -9.01 -6.01
CA MET A 321 9.92 -10.10 -5.09
C MET A 321 10.18 -11.46 -5.74
N SER A 322 10.06 -11.62 -7.07
CA SER A 322 10.18 -12.88 -7.81
C SER A 322 11.61 -13.43 -8.00
N ASP A 323 12.64 -12.82 -7.42
CA ASP A 323 14.02 -13.33 -7.50
C ASP A 323 14.23 -14.64 -6.71
N VAL A 324 14.51 -15.71 -7.47
CA VAL A 324 14.75 -17.09 -7.04
C VAL A 324 16.08 -17.26 -6.26
N ARG A 325 16.95 -16.24 -6.18
CA ARG A 325 18.24 -16.35 -5.47
C ARG A 325 18.13 -16.34 -3.95
N ARG A 326 17.07 -15.77 -3.37
CA ARG A 326 16.75 -15.85 -1.92
C ARG A 326 15.24 -16.03 -1.67
N PRO A 327 14.68 -17.18 -2.10
CA PRO A 327 13.25 -17.43 -2.01
C PRO A 327 12.80 -17.47 -0.55
N ASP A 328 13.71 -17.79 0.38
CA ASP A 328 13.43 -17.90 1.80
C ASP A 328 13.01 -16.58 2.47
N ARG A 329 13.48 -15.43 1.99
CA ARG A 329 13.12 -14.12 2.56
C ARG A 329 11.79 -13.63 2.00
N GLY A 330 11.60 -13.73 0.68
CA GLY A 330 10.35 -13.41 0.00
C GLY A 330 9.17 -14.22 0.56
N SER A 331 9.33 -15.54 0.65
CA SER A 331 8.29 -16.44 1.19
C SER A 331 7.91 -16.11 2.64
N LYS A 332 8.89 -15.68 3.45
CA LYS A 332 8.61 -15.22 4.83
C LYS A 332 7.87 -13.89 4.89
N LEU A 333 8.09 -12.98 3.94
CA LEU A 333 7.30 -11.75 3.83
C LEU A 333 5.86 -12.09 3.42
N ILE A 334 5.64 -13.03 2.50
CA ILE A 334 4.29 -13.54 2.17
C ILE A 334 3.60 -14.15 3.40
N SER A 335 4.32 -14.93 4.22
CA SER A 335 3.78 -15.37 5.51
C SER A 335 3.43 -14.22 6.45
N LEU A 336 4.20 -13.12 6.47
CA LEU A 336 3.85 -11.95 7.27
C LEU A 336 2.60 -11.23 6.74
N VAL A 337 2.36 -11.21 5.43
CA VAL A 337 1.06 -10.78 4.86
C VAL A 337 -0.08 -11.64 5.42
N GLY A 338 0.09 -12.95 5.43
CA GLY A 338 -0.88 -13.88 6.03
C GLY A 338 -1.11 -13.62 7.52
N TYR A 339 -0.04 -13.49 8.31
CA TYR A 339 -0.16 -13.18 9.74
C TYR A 339 -0.81 -11.80 10.00
N MET A 340 -0.51 -10.79 9.18
CA MET A 340 -1.12 -9.46 9.28
C MET A 340 -2.62 -9.53 9.01
N THR A 341 -3.02 -10.24 7.95
CA THR A 341 -4.42 -10.46 7.58
C THR A 341 -5.18 -11.18 8.69
N LEU A 342 -4.64 -12.29 9.19
CA LEU A 342 -5.25 -13.06 10.28
C LEU A 342 -5.36 -12.25 11.57
N ALA A 343 -4.35 -11.45 11.92
CA ALA A 343 -4.40 -10.60 13.10
C ALA A 343 -5.48 -9.51 13.00
N ALA A 344 -5.68 -8.93 11.82
CA ALA A 344 -6.78 -8.00 11.59
C ALA A 344 -8.13 -8.70 11.72
N LEU A 345 -8.33 -9.85 11.06
CA LEU A 345 -9.59 -10.61 11.14
C LEU A 345 -9.91 -11.03 12.58
N GLN A 346 -8.93 -11.49 13.35
CA GLN A 346 -9.09 -11.82 14.77
C GLN A 346 -9.51 -10.60 15.61
N GLU A 347 -8.97 -9.42 15.29
CA GLU A 347 -9.34 -8.19 15.99
C GLU A 347 -10.74 -7.69 15.60
N LEU A 348 -11.15 -7.90 14.35
CA LEU A 348 -12.53 -7.64 13.89
C LEU A 348 -13.53 -8.61 14.55
N GLU A 349 -13.18 -9.89 14.64
CA GLU A 349 -13.98 -10.93 15.31
C GLU A 349 -14.13 -10.61 16.81
N ARG A 350 -13.03 -10.28 17.49
CA ARG A 350 -13.04 -9.90 18.92
C ARG A 350 -13.91 -8.68 19.21
N ARG A 351 -14.15 -7.83 18.22
CA ARG A 351 -14.98 -6.62 18.31
C ARG A 351 -16.39 -6.82 17.78
N GLU A 352 -16.72 -8.03 17.35
CA GLU A 352 -18.04 -8.40 16.83
C GLU A 352 -18.44 -7.60 15.57
N VAL A 353 -17.46 -7.13 14.79
CA VAL A 353 -17.67 -6.40 13.53
C VAL A 353 -17.32 -7.22 12.29
N LEU A 354 -16.79 -8.44 12.47
CA LEU A 354 -16.47 -9.33 11.36
C LEU A 354 -17.74 -9.95 10.75
N ALA A 355 -18.71 -10.33 11.58
CA ALA A 355 -19.93 -10.99 11.13
C ALA A 355 -20.87 -10.02 10.39
N GLY A 356 -21.65 -10.58 9.47
CA GLY A 356 -22.80 -9.90 8.86
C GLY A 356 -22.46 -8.81 7.84
N ASN A 357 -21.29 -8.86 7.20
CA ASN A 357 -20.86 -7.87 6.20
C ASN A 357 -20.86 -6.42 6.71
N SER A 358 -20.58 -6.22 8.01
CA SER A 358 -20.51 -4.89 8.63
C SER A 358 -19.41 -4.00 8.02
N ILE A 359 -18.47 -4.61 7.29
CA ILE A 359 -17.44 -3.94 6.49
C ILE A 359 -17.74 -4.25 5.02
N PRO A 360 -18.22 -3.27 4.23
CA PRO A 360 -18.77 -3.52 2.89
C PRO A 360 -17.83 -4.24 1.92
N ASN A 361 -16.53 -4.01 2.01
CA ASN A 361 -15.55 -4.51 1.06
C ASN A 361 -14.77 -5.74 1.51
N ILE A 362 -15.15 -6.35 2.64
CA ILE A 362 -14.33 -7.40 3.26
C ILE A 362 -14.09 -8.60 2.32
N GLY A 363 -15.14 -9.06 1.63
CA GLY A 363 -15.03 -10.14 0.65
C GLY A 363 -14.10 -9.80 -0.51
N TYR A 364 -14.16 -8.58 -1.01
CA TYR A 364 -13.30 -8.10 -2.10
C TYR A 364 -11.83 -8.03 -1.67
N ILE A 365 -11.52 -7.41 -0.53
CA ILE A 365 -10.15 -7.28 -0.04
C ILE A 365 -9.53 -8.64 0.29
N LEU A 366 -10.30 -9.56 0.87
CA LEU A 366 -9.83 -10.92 1.11
C LEU A 366 -9.55 -11.67 -0.20
N SER A 367 -10.37 -11.47 -1.24
CA SER A 367 -10.13 -12.08 -2.55
C SER A 367 -8.81 -11.62 -3.16
N LEU A 368 -8.47 -10.32 -3.04
CA LEU A 368 -7.18 -9.78 -3.48
C LEU A 368 -6.00 -10.40 -2.72
N LEU A 369 -6.10 -10.47 -1.39
CA LEU A 369 -5.03 -11.00 -0.54
C LEU A 369 -4.80 -12.48 -0.78
N ILE A 370 -5.87 -13.27 -0.94
CA ILE A 370 -5.78 -14.69 -1.24
C ILE A 370 -5.12 -14.90 -2.60
N SER A 371 -5.58 -14.24 -3.66
CA SER A 371 -4.99 -14.36 -4.99
C SER A 371 -3.51 -13.98 -5.02
N VAL A 372 -3.15 -12.82 -4.45
CA VAL A 372 -1.75 -12.41 -4.38
C VAL A 372 -0.93 -13.38 -3.54
N GLY A 373 -1.44 -13.78 -2.38
CA GLY A 373 -0.74 -14.67 -1.45
C GLY A 373 -0.48 -16.06 -2.04
N TRP A 374 -1.45 -16.56 -2.80
CA TRP A 374 -1.37 -17.85 -3.48
C TRP A 374 -0.38 -17.79 -4.63
N VAL A 375 -0.58 -16.88 -5.60
CA VAL A 375 0.29 -16.77 -6.78
C VAL A 375 1.73 -16.44 -6.39
N ARG A 376 1.95 -15.43 -5.54
CA ARG A 376 3.32 -15.07 -5.12
C ARG A 376 3.94 -16.07 -4.16
N GLY A 377 3.12 -16.95 -3.58
CA GLY A 377 3.58 -18.06 -2.76
C GLY A 377 4.43 -19.06 -3.52
N GLU A 378 4.23 -19.19 -4.83
CA GLU A 378 4.91 -20.16 -5.71
C GLU A 378 6.43 -20.03 -5.68
N ILE A 379 6.96 -18.85 -5.34
CA ILE A 379 8.40 -18.62 -5.16
C ILE A 379 9.04 -19.55 -4.11
N ALA A 380 8.24 -20.09 -3.19
CA ALA A 380 8.71 -21.03 -2.17
C ALA A 380 8.98 -22.44 -2.72
N GLY A 381 8.54 -22.75 -3.94
CA GLY A 381 8.70 -24.09 -4.54
C GLY A 381 8.11 -25.17 -3.65
N ASP A 382 8.91 -26.18 -3.30
CA ASP A 382 8.49 -27.31 -2.46
C ASP A 382 7.96 -26.88 -1.07
N ASP A 383 8.38 -25.72 -0.55
CA ASP A 383 7.91 -25.19 0.73
C ASP A 383 6.65 -24.31 0.60
N PHE A 384 5.99 -24.27 -0.57
CA PHE A 384 4.80 -23.46 -0.85
C PHE A 384 3.77 -23.44 0.28
N MET A 385 3.33 -24.63 0.68
CA MET A 385 2.30 -24.80 1.70
C MET A 385 2.76 -24.32 3.08
N ASP A 386 4.06 -24.28 3.33
CA ASP A 386 4.59 -23.77 4.58
C ASP A 386 4.47 -22.25 4.71
N TYR A 387 4.41 -21.52 3.60
CA TYR A 387 4.31 -20.06 3.63
C TYR A 387 2.91 -19.53 3.32
N VAL A 388 2.06 -20.33 2.67
CA VAL A 388 0.78 -19.90 2.07
C VAL A 388 -0.46 -20.52 2.72
N SER A 389 -0.31 -21.59 3.53
CA SER A 389 -1.44 -22.27 4.20
C SER A 389 -2.30 -21.40 5.13
N TRP A 390 -1.94 -20.14 5.36
CA TRP A 390 -2.81 -19.16 6.01
C TRP A 390 -4.08 -18.86 5.20
N VAL A 391 -4.07 -19.07 3.87
CA VAL A 391 -5.24 -18.87 2.99
C VAL A 391 -6.44 -19.70 3.47
N TYR A 392 -6.24 -20.98 3.78
CA TYR A 392 -7.30 -21.84 4.33
C TYR A 392 -7.87 -21.28 5.64
N ARG A 393 -7.02 -20.74 6.52
CA ARG A 393 -7.48 -20.14 7.77
C ARG A 393 -8.31 -18.87 7.52
N VAL A 394 -7.92 -18.05 6.55
CA VAL A 394 -8.68 -16.86 6.16
C VAL A 394 -10.04 -17.26 5.60
N MET A 395 -10.09 -18.25 4.69
CA MET A 395 -11.34 -18.75 4.11
C MET A 395 -12.26 -19.34 5.19
N ALA A 396 -11.73 -20.13 6.12
CA ALA A 396 -12.51 -20.68 7.24
C ALA A 396 -13.06 -19.58 8.17
N MET A 397 -12.29 -18.51 8.43
CA MET A 397 -12.78 -17.37 9.22
C MET A 397 -13.87 -16.57 8.48
N ALA A 398 -13.74 -16.42 7.16
CA ALA A 398 -14.74 -15.78 6.33
C ALA A 398 -16.05 -16.58 6.29
N GLU A 399 -15.96 -17.89 6.07
CA GLU A 399 -17.10 -18.80 6.09
C GLU A 399 -17.84 -18.76 7.44
N ALA A 400 -17.10 -18.88 8.55
CA ALA A 400 -17.68 -18.82 9.89
C ALA A 400 -18.37 -17.48 10.20
N ALA A 401 -17.93 -16.39 9.56
CA ALA A 401 -18.53 -15.06 9.67
C ALA A 401 -19.66 -14.78 8.66
N GLY A 402 -19.93 -15.73 7.75
CA GLY A 402 -20.92 -15.56 6.67
C GLY A 402 -20.48 -14.57 5.58
N ILE A 403 -19.17 -14.41 5.37
CA ILE A 403 -18.60 -13.50 4.37
C ILE A 403 -18.45 -14.25 3.04
N THR A 404 -19.05 -13.70 1.98
CA THR A 404 -18.78 -14.15 0.61
C THR A 404 -17.51 -13.49 0.09
N ILE A 405 -16.48 -14.28 -0.21
CA ILE A 405 -15.24 -13.80 -0.81
C ILE A 405 -15.40 -13.77 -2.34
N GLY A 406 -15.00 -12.67 -2.98
CA GLY A 406 -15.05 -12.56 -4.43
C GLY A 406 -14.89 -11.13 -4.95
N GLY A 407 -14.86 -10.99 -6.29
CA GLY A 407 -14.79 -9.70 -6.98
C GLY A 407 -13.40 -9.30 -7.47
N ALA A 408 -12.32 -9.91 -6.96
CA ALA A 408 -11.00 -9.78 -7.57
C ALA A 408 -10.91 -10.61 -8.86
N SER A 409 -10.29 -10.04 -9.89
CA SER A 409 -9.94 -10.77 -11.11
C SER A 409 -9.00 -11.93 -10.77
N GLY A 410 -9.23 -13.10 -11.38
CA GLY A 410 -8.46 -14.32 -11.15
C GLY A 410 -8.78 -15.05 -9.84
N TYR A 411 -9.58 -14.48 -8.93
CA TYR A 411 -9.89 -15.13 -7.66
C TYR A 411 -10.65 -16.45 -7.82
N VAL A 412 -11.56 -16.55 -8.80
CA VAL A 412 -12.32 -17.78 -9.05
C VAL A 412 -11.36 -18.94 -9.32
N HIS A 413 -10.40 -18.73 -10.23
CA HIS A 413 -9.37 -19.71 -10.53
C HIS A 413 -8.51 -20.04 -9.30
N THR A 414 -8.06 -19.02 -8.54
CA THR A 414 -7.34 -19.25 -7.28
C THR A 414 -8.16 -20.10 -6.30
N ALA A 415 -9.45 -19.83 -6.15
CA ALA A 415 -10.31 -20.54 -5.21
C ALA A 415 -10.50 -22.01 -5.62
N GLU A 416 -10.59 -22.29 -6.92
CA GLU A 416 -10.62 -23.65 -7.46
C GLU A 416 -9.33 -24.41 -7.11
N GLU A 417 -8.16 -23.83 -7.41
CA GLU A 417 -6.87 -24.45 -7.08
C GLU A 417 -6.67 -24.70 -5.58
N VAL A 418 -7.11 -23.76 -4.74
CA VAL A 418 -7.08 -23.91 -3.29
C VAL A 418 -7.93 -25.11 -2.86
N GLY A 419 -9.14 -25.25 -3.44
CA GLY A 419 -10.05 -26.36 -3.16
C GLY A 419 -9.51 -27.72 -3.63
N GLU A 420 -8.89 -27.77 -4.81
CA GLU A 420 -8.25 -28.98 -5.33
C GLU A 420 -7.12 -29.46 -4.40
N ARG A 421 -6.22 -28.57 -3.99
CA ARG A 421 -5.14 -28.90 -3.04
C ARG A 421 -5.64 -29.26 -1.64
N GLU A 422 -6.77 -28.71 -1.20
CA GLU A 422 -7.41 -29.14 0.07
C GLU A 422 -7.87 -30.59 -0.02
N ALA A 423 -8.51 -30.96 -1.13
CA ALA A 423 -9.03 -32.31 -1.37
C ALA A 423 -7.91 -33.37 -1.45
N GLU A 424 -6.70 -33.00 -1.84
CA GLU A 424 -5.51 -33.87 -1.84
C GLU A 424 -5.02 -34.25 -0.42
N GLY A 425 -5.70 -33.78 0.63
CA GLY A 425 -5.42 -34.17 2.02
C GLY A 425 -4.37 -33.31 2.69
N THR A 426 -4.10 -32.13 2.13
CA THR A 426 -3.22 -31.16 2.73
C THR A 426 -3.88 -30.57 3.98
N THR A 427 -3.15 -30.47 5.09
CA THR A 427 -3.20 -29.31 6.02
C THR A 427 -3.97 -29.29 7.36
N ALA A 428 -4.23 -30.38 8.08
CA ALA A 428 -4.61 -30.20 9.51
C ALA A 428 -3.45 -29.61 10.34
N GLU A 429 -2.25 -30.20 10.23
CA GLU A 429 -1.05 -29.75 10.94
C GLU A 429 -0.51 -28.41 10.42
N LEU A 430 -0.59 -28.18 9.11
CA LEU A 430 -0.09 -26.97 8.47
C LEU A 430 -0.96 -25.75 8.79
N VAL A 431 -2.29 -25.91 8.90
CA VAL A 431 -3.20 -24.81 9.27
C VAL A 431 -3.04 -24.42 10.75
N LYS A 432 -2.67 -25.38 11.62
CA LYS A 432 -2.58 -25.18 13.08
C LYS A 432 -1.67 -24.01 13.50
N LYS A 433 -0.59 -23.75 12.76
CA LYS A 433 0.35 -22.64 13.09
C LYS A 433 -0.26 -21.25 12.90
N TRP A 434 -1.41 -21.16 12.22
CA TRP A 434 -2.13 -19.94 11.89
C TRP A 434 -3.32 -19.66 12.82
N GLU A 435 -3.69 -20.58 13.72
CA GLU A 435 -4.86 -20.42 14.60
C GLU A 435 -4.71 -19.29 15.62
N LYS A 436 -3.50 -19.11 16.18
CA LYS A 436 -3.22 -18.12 17.23
C LYS A 436 -2.08 -17.21 16.81
N VAL A 437 -2.43 -16.03 16.30
CA VAL A 437 -1.48 -15.08 15.75
C VAL A 437 -1.29 -13.92 16.70
N ILE A 438 -0.06 -13.76 17.19
CA ILE A 438 0.38 -12.50 17.79
C ILE A 438 1.33 -11.85 16.79
N PHE A 439 0.78 -10.99 15.93
CA PHE A 439 1.52 -10.43 14.80
C PHE A 439 2.83 -9.76 15.20
N ALA A 440 2.82 -8.96 16.28
CA ALA A 440 4.02 -8.32 16.81
C ALA A 440 5.15 -9.31 17.16
N ASN A 441 4.82 -10.52 17.61
CA ASN A 441 5.82 -11.56 17.88
C ASN A 441 6.40 -12.13 16.57
N LYS A 442 5.57 -12.28 15.53
CA LYS A 442 6.02 -12.73 14.20
C LYS A 442 6.95 -11.71 13.55
N VAL A 443 6.60 -10.43 13.61
CA VAL A 443 7.47 -9.33 13.16
C VAL A 443 8.78 -9.31 13.96
N ARG A 444 8.74 -9.45 15.29
CA ARG A 444 9.97 -9.53 16.12
C ARG A 444 10.86 -10.72 15.76
N SER A 445 10.26 -11.89 15.51
CA SER A 445 10.98 -13.08 15.08
C SER A 445 11.63 -12.88 13.72
N TYR A 446 10.90 -12.32 12.75
CA TYR A 446 11.43 -11.97 11.43
C TYR A 446 12.61 -10.99 11.57
N LYS A 447 12.40 -9.89 12.30
CA LYS A 447 13.40 -8.85 12.58
C LYS A 447 14.67 -9.40 13.21
N THR A 448 14.57 -10.38 14.11
CA THR A 448 15.74 -10.99 14.75
C THR A 448 16.58 -11.81 13.77
N LYS A 449 15.93 -12.47 12.80
CA LYS A 449 16.58 -13.34 11.82
C LYS A 449 17.12 -12.57 10.61
N HIS A 450 16.42 -11.54 10.17
CA HIS A 450 16.67 -10.85 8.89
C HIS A 450 16.98 -9.36 9.01
N GLY A 451 16.83 -8.78 10.21
CA GLY A 451 17.08 -7.36 10.41
C GLY A 451 18.56 -7.02 10.29
N GLY A 452 18.83 -5.90 9.62
CA GLY A 452 20.18 -5.34 9.51
C GLY A 452 20.69 -4.87 10.87
N ARG A 453 21.98 -5.06 11.15
CA ARG A 453 22.62 -4.60 12.38
C ARG A 453 23.74 -3.63 12.05
N LEU A 454 23.71 -2.44 12.66
CA LEU A 454 24.79 -1.45 12.59
C LEU A 454 26.01 -1.81 13.47
N GLY A 455 26.06 -3.04 14.00
CA GLY A 455 27.15 -3.55 14.82
C GLY A 455 26.72 -4.75 15.69
N PRO A 456 27.66 -5.45 16.35
CA PRO A 456 27.36 -6.65 17.14
C PRO A 456 26.35 -6.43 18.27
N TRP A 457 26.30 -5.20 18.79
CA TRP A 457 25.46 -4.79 19.91
C TRP A 457 24.23 -3.97 19.50
N ALA A 458 24.09 -3.66 18.20
CA ALA A 458 22.98 -2.87 17.69
C ALA A 458 21.70 -3.73 17.54
N PRO A 459 20.51 -3.15 17.79
CA PRO A 459 19.30 -3.92 18.04
C PRO A 459 18.63 -4.62 16.84
N ALA A 460 19.24 -4.89 15.68
CA ALA A 460 18.54 -5.37 14.46
C ALA A 460 17.36 -4.48 14.03
N GLU A 461 17.29 -4.08 12.77
CA GLU A 461 16.21 -3.21 12.26
C GLU A 461 15.71 -3.71 10.91
N ILE A 462 14.43 -3.45 10.63
CA ILE A 462 13.74 -3.77 9.38
C ILE A 462 12.92 -2.55 8.96
N GLY A 463 12.63 -2.41 7.67
CA GLY A 463 11.83 -1.30 7.16
C GLY A 463 12.50 0.07 7.25
N GLY A 464 13.81 0.12 6.99
CA GLY A 464 14.59 1.36 6.99
C GLY A 464 14.37 2.24 5.76
N ASP A 465 15.41 3.01 5.43
CA ASP A 465 15.49 3.86 4.24
C ASP A 465 16.77 3.58 3.44
N TYR A 466 17.36 2.39 3.60
CA TYR A 466 18.65 2.07 2.99
C TYR A 466 18.56 2.06 1.46
N TYR A 467 17.42 1.63 0.93
CA TYR A 467 17.17 1.55 -0.50
C TYR A 467 16.49 2.79 -1.07
N ASP A 468 16.18 3.81 -0.26
CA ASP A 468 15.51 5.01 -0.74
C ASP A 468 16.49 5.93 -1.48
N VAL A 469 16.38 5.96 -2.82
CA VAL A 469 17.23 6.77 -3.70
C VAL A 469 17.09 8.25 -3.39
N THR A 470 15.91 8.69 -2.93
CA THR A 470 15.69 10.10 -2.56
C THR A 470 16.42 10.50 -1.28
N LYS A 471 16.86 9.53 -0.47
CA LYS A 471 17.66 9.72 0.76
C LYS A 471 19.17 9.58 0.54
N MET A 472 19.59 9.02 -0.59
CA MET A 472 21.01 8.94 -0.94
C MET A 472 21.68 10.31 -0.96
N LYS A 473 22.99 10.32 -0.76
CA LYS A 473 23.76 11.57 -0.90
C LYS A 473 23.85 11.95 -2.39
N PRO A 474 23.91 13.24 -2.73
CA PRO A 474 24.11 13.70 -4.12
C PRO A 474 25.29 13.03 -4.84
N ALA A 475 26.41 12.83 -4.12
CA ALA A 475 27.60 12.21 -4.69
C ALA A 475 27.40 10.72 -5.02
N GLU A 476 26.64 10.01 -4.17
CA GLU A 476 26.30 8.60 -4.36
C GLU A 476 25.35 8.43 -5.54
N ARG A 477 24.31 9.27 -5.64
CA ARG A 477 23.42 9.23 -6.82
C ARG A 477 24.16 9.52 -8.11
N LYS A 478 25.06 10.51 -8.10
CA LYS A 478 25.90 10.83 -9.26
C LYS A 478 26.72 9.63 -9.73
N GLN A 479 27.27 8.85 -8.79
CA GLN A 479 28.07 7.66 -9.11
C GLN A 479 27.26 6.56 -9.82
N HIS A 480 25.97 6.48 -9.53
CA HIS A 480 25.08 5.46 -10.06
C HIS A 480 24.24 5.93 -11.26
N SER A 481 24.26 7.23 -11.60
CA SER A 481 23.49 7.77 -12.73
C SER A 481 24.14 7.43 -14.07
N TYR A 482 23.32 7.08 -15.07
CA TYR A 482 23.80 6.86 -16.44
C TYR A 482 24.43 8.09 -17.10
N GLY A 483 24.22 9.29 -16.54
CA GLY A 483 24.69 10.54 -17.12
C GLY A 483 25.83 11.22 -16.37
N ASP A 484 26.49 10.55 -15.43
CA ASP A 484 27.54 11.11 -14.54
C ASP A 484 27.14 12.42 -13.85
N HIS A 485 25.86 12.58 -13.51
CA HIS A 485 25.35 13.72 -12.74
C HIS A 485 24.30 13.26 -11.73
N ASP A 486 24.06 14.06 -10.70
CA ASP A 486 22.96 13.80 -9.78
C ASP A 486 21.63 14.05 -10.52
N PRO A 487 20.72 13.06 -10.64
CA PRO A 487 19.50 13.20 -11.44
C PRO A 487 18.59 14.34 -10.96
N PHE A 488 18.73 14.79 -9.72
CA PHE A 488 17.97 15.93 -9.18
C PHE A 488 18.67 17.28 -9.32
N LYS A 489 19.83 17.34 -9.98
CA LYS A 489 20.56 18.59 -10.25
C LYS A 489 20.71 18.78 -11.75
N LEU A 490 20.52 20.02 -12.20
CA LEU A 490 20.75 20.40 -13.60
C LEU A 490 22.20 20.13 -14.02
N ARG A 491 22.36 19.78 -15.29
CA ARG A 491 23.60 20.00 -16.04
C ARG A 491 23.89 21.49 -16.19
#